data_AF-A0AAV7KE93-F1
#
_entry.id   AF-A0AAV7KE93-F1
#
_cell.length_a   1.000
_cell.length_b   1.000
_cell.length_c   1.000
_cell.angle_alpha   90.00
_cell.angle_beta   90.00
_cell.angle_gamma   90.00
#
_symmetry.space_group_name_H-M   'P 1'
#
loop_
_entity.id
_entity.type
_entity.pdbx_description
1 polymer ?
#
loop_
_entity_poly.entity_id
_entity_poly.type
_entity_poly.pdbx_seq_one_letter_code
_entity_poly.pdbx_strand_id
1 'polypeptide(L)'
;MQNIIEFVNRAYHAYFKVKLGGQDKSWAPHKVCKSCVELLRYWSKGKEKHLPFGIPMIWRESKNHFDDCYFSMVNVMGYKKSDRYLLNYPNLESAIRPVPHCSDLPVPIFTEFLNTHRITHMGCIFVFRYLPIVHILSEFGYTILCQDPCMASSFTG
;
A
#
# COMPACT_ATOMS: atom_id res chain seq x y z
N MET A 1 8.03 -4.72 -12.23
CA MET A 1 8.42 -4.29 -10.87
C MET A 1 9.56 -3.30 -10.97
N GLN A 2 9.64 -2.33 -10.06
CA GLN A 2 10.70 -1.35 -9.90
C GLN A 2 11.09 -1.26 -8.42
N ASN A 3 12.31 -0.81 -8.11
CA ASN A 3 12.71 -0.53 -6.74
C ASN A 3 11.94 0.67 -6.20
N ILE A 4 11.76 0.72 -4.88
CA ILE A 4 11.18 1.87 -4.20
C ILE A 4 12.26 2.95 -4.14
N ILE A 5 12.11 3.96 -4.99
CA ILE A 5 12.98 5.13 -5.05
C ILE A 5 12.37 6.30 -4.27
N GLU A 6 13.16 7.33 -4.00
CA GLU A 6 12.72 8.51 -3.22
C GLU A 6 11.43 9.15 -3.76
N PHE A 7 11.29 9.23 -5.08
CA PHE A 7 10.06 9.72 -5.72
C PHE A 7 8.83 8.93 -5.26
N VAL A 8 8.90 7.60 -5.20
CA VAL A 8 7.77 6.74 -4.80
C VAL A 8 7.43 7.00 -3.35
N ASN A 9 8.42 7.10 -2.45
CA ASN A 9 8.20 7.42 -1.05
C ASN A 9 7.50 8.77 -0.86
N ARG A 10 7.98 9.81 -1.56
CA ARG A 10 7.41 11.17 -1.48
C ARG A 10 6.01 11.25 -2.07
N ALA A 11 5.80 10.65 -3.24
CA ALA A 11 4.50 10.63 -3.90
C ALA A 11 3.48 9.81 -3.10
N TYR A 12 3.89 8.66 -2.56
CA TYR A 12 3.04 7.86 -1.69
C TYR A 12 2.61 8.64 -0.45
N HIS A 13 3.56 9.26 0.25
CA HIS A 13 3.27 10.06 1.43
C HIS A 13 2.36 11.25 1.11
N ALA A 14 2.59 11.93 -0.02
CA ALA A 14 1.72 13.01 -0.46
C ALA A 14 0.29 12.53 -0.79
N TYR A 15 0.14 11.33 -1.37
CA TYR A 15 -1.14 10.75 -1.77
C TYR A 15 -1.95 10.27 -0.56
N PHE A 16 -1.36 9.38 0.25
CA PHE A 16 -2.06 8.70 1.34
C PHE A 16 -1.90 9.38 2.71
N LYS A 17 -1.06 10.42 2.81
CA LYS A 17 -0.69 11.09 4.07
C LYS A 17 -0.06 10.16 5.10
N VAL A 18 0.51 9.04 4.65
CA VAL A 18 1.15 8.01 5.48
C VAL A 18 2.51 7.66 4.89
N LYS A 19 3.53 7.53 5.74
CA LYS A 19 4.88 7.15 5.29
C LYS A 19 4.92 5.70 4.88
N LEU A 20 5.74 5.40 3.86
CA LEU A 20 6.09 4.03 3.56
C LEU A 20 7.05 3.48 4.64
N GLY A 21 6.62 2.48 5.39
CA GLY A 21 7.36 1.82 6.46
C GLY A 21 7.49 0.31 6.23
N GLY A 22 8.28 -0.36 7.07
CA GLY A 22 8.52 -1.80 6.97
C GLY A 22 9.51 -2.23 5.89
N GLN A 23 10.16 -1.29 5.19
CA GLN A 23 11.15 -1.59 4.15
C GLN A 23 12.46 -2.22 4.68
N ASP A 24 12.64 -2.24 5.99
CA ASP A 24 13.68 -2.99 6.70
C ASP A 24 13.28 -4.45 6.98
N LYS A 25 12.01 -4.80 6.79
CA LYS A 25 11.46 -6.11 7.10
C LYS A 25 11.38 -6.97 5.86
N SER A 26 11.92 -8.19 5.94
CA SER A 26 11.90 -9.16 4.84
C SER A 26 10.49 -9.51 4.35
N TRP A 27 9.49 -9.47 5.23
CA TRP A 27 8.10 -9.76 4.90
C TRP A 27 7.40 -8.63 4.13
N ALA A 28 7.94 -7.41 4.14
CA ALA A 28 7.33 -6.29 3.45
C ALA A 28 7.65 -6.31 1.93
N PRO A 29 6.76 -5.78 1.07
CA PRO A 29 7.08 -5.60 -0.33
C PRO A 29 8.22 -4.58 -0.59
N HIS A 30 9.35 -5.04 -1.14
CA HIS A 30 10.49 -4.14 -1.44
C HIS A 30 10.45 -3.54 -2.85
N LYS A 31 9.41 -3.86 -3.62
CA LYS A 31 9.29 -3.49 -5.03
C LYS A 31 7.88 -3.02 -5.32
N VAL A 32 7.78 -2.04 -6.21
CA VAL A 32 6.53 -1.43 -6.65
C VAL A 32 6.23 -1.80 -8.12
N CYS A 33 4.96 -1.92 -8.47
CA CYS A 33 4.55 -2.22 -9.85
C CYS A 33 4.79 -1.02 -10.78
N LYS A 34 5.02 -1.25 -12.09
CA LYS A 34 5.31 -0.15 -13.02
C LYS A 34 4.11 0.79 -13.18
N SER A 35 2.91 0.24 -13.31
CA SER A 35 1.67 1.01 -13.41
C SER A 35 1.44 1.90 -12.19
N CYS A 36 1.71 1.39 -10.99
CA CYS A 36 1.62 2.12 -9.73
C CYS A 36 2.48 3.40 -9.72
N VAL A 37 3.75 3.26 -10.13
CA VAL A 37 4.68 4.40 -10.22
C VAL A 37 4.19 5.41 -11.25
N GLU A 38 3.69 4.93 -12.39
CA GLU A 38 3.17 5.81 -13.45
C GLU A 38 1.88 6.52 -13.04
N LEU A 39 0.96 5.85 -12.33
CA LEU A 39 -0.25 6.48 -11.80
C LEU A 39 0.08 7.56 -10.77
N LEU A 40 1.03 7.30 -9.86
CA LEU A 40 1.54 8.34 -8.96
C LEU A 40 2.18 9.51 -9.70
N ARG A 41 2.93 9.23 -10.78
CA ARG A 41 3.57 10.26 -11.62
C ARG A 41 2.55 11.11 -12.39
N TYR A 42 1.49 10.49 -12.90
CA TYR A 42 0.42 11.22 -13.58
C TYR A 42 -0.35 12.11 -12.59
N TRP A 43 -0.71 11.53 -11.45
CA TRP A 43 -1.37 12.26 -10.37
C TRP A 43 -0.53 13.44 -9.88
N SER A 44 0.77 13.27 -9.65
CA SER A 44 1.66 14.35 -9.20
C SER A 44 1.88 15.45 -10.24
N LYS A 45 1.42 15.24 -11.48
CA LYS A 45 1.43 16.24 -12.56
C LYS A 45 0.05 16.89 -12.74
N GLY A 46 -0.90 16.62 -11.84
CA GLY A 46 -2.28 17.11 -11.93
C GLY A 46 -3.10 16.47 -13.05
N LYS A 47 -2.69 15.29 -13.57
CA LYS A 47 -3.50 14.58 -14.57
C LYS A 47 -4.62 13.78 -13.90
N GLU A 48 -5.67 13.51 -14.66
CA GLU A 48 -6.85 12.74 -14.22
C GLU A 48 -6.54 11.28 -13.85
N LYS A 49 -5.37 10.74 -14.22
CA LYS A 49 -4.99 9.37 -13.87
C LYS A 49 -4.47 9.30 -12.43
N HIS A 50 -5.06 8.42 -11.64
CA HIS A 50 -4.71 8.20 -10.23
C HIS A 50 -4.76 6.71 -9.87
N LEU A 51 -4.37 6.38 -8.64
CA LEU A 51 -4.43 5.01 -8.13
C LEU A 51 -5.90 4.56 -8.00
N PRO A 52 -6.23 3.28 -8.23
CA PRO A 52 -7.63 2.83 -8.19
C PRO A 52 -8.20 2.71 -6.76
N PHE A 53 -7.44 3.07 -5.72
CA PHE A 53 -7.82 2.92 -4.32
C PHE A 53 -7.37 4.10 -3.45
N GLY A 54 -8.23 4.47 -2.50
CA GLY A 54 -7.96 5.54 -1.52
C GLY A 54 -7.29 5.04 -0.26
N ILE A 55 -7.45 3.75 0.07
CA ILE A 55 -6.71 3.09 1.15
C ILE A 55 -5.83 2.03 0.52
N PRO A 56 -4.50 2.07 0.75
CA PRO A 56 -3.59 1.09 0.18
C PRO A 56 -3.79 -0.27 0.85
N MET A 57 -3.28 -1.32 0.20
CA MET A 57 -3.14 -2.62 0.85
C MET A 57 -2.25 -2.46 2.10
N ILE A 58 -2.70 -3.01 3.23
CA ILE A 58 -1.96 -2.95 4.49
C ILE A 58 -1.29 -4.31 4.69
N TRP A 59 0.03 -4.30 4.84
CA TRP A 59 0.81 -5.50 5.13
C TRP A 59 1.28 -5.47 6.58
N ARG A 60 1.22 -6.63 7.21
CA ARG A 60 1.70 -6.93 8.55
C ARG A 60 2.43 -8.27 8.51
N GLU A 61 3.24 -8.53 9.52
CA GLU A 61 3.91 -9.82 9.64
C GLU A 61 2.89 -10.94 9.82
N SER A 62 3.01 -12.01 9.03
CA SER A 62 2.15 -13.18 9.17
C SER A 62 2.50 -13.96 10.44
N LYS A 63 1.49 -14.31 11.23
CA LYS A 63 1.66 -15.14 12.42
C LYS A 63 2.08 -16.57 12.09
N ASN A 64 1.56 -17.12 10.99
CA ASN A 64 1.88 -18.48 10.53
C ASN A 64 1.54 -18.64 9.03
N HIS A 65 1.94 -19.78 8.44
CA HIS A 65 1.69 -20.11 7.04
C HIS A 65 0.38 -20.87 6.75
N PHE A 66 -0.42 -21.17 7.78
CA PHE A 66 -1.62 -21.99 7.68
C PHE A 66 -2.88 -21.13 7.47
N ASP A 67 -3.11 -20.13 8.32
CA ASP A 67 -4.33 -19.31 8.30
C ASP A 67 -4.07 -17.79 8.15
N ASP A 68 -2.83 -17.34 8.38
CA ASP A 68 -2.49 -15.91 8.39
C ASP A 68 -1.39 -15.55 7.38
N CYS A 69 -1.07 -16.42 6.42
CA CYS A 69 -0.17 -16.06 5.32
C CYS A 69 -0.96 -15.76 4.05
N TYR A 70 -0.98 -14.49 3.67
CA TYR A 70 -1.67 -14.02 2.47
C TYR A 70 -1.24 -14.73 1.17
N PHE A 71 0.01 -15.19 1.10
CA PHE A 71 0.51 -15.97 -0.04
C PHE A 71 0.04 -17.42 -0.02
N SER A 72 -0.14 -18.03 1.16
CA SER A 72 -0.57 -19.42 1.32
C SER A 72 -2.09 -19.60 1.24
N MET A 73 -2.87 -18.57 1.57
CA MET A 73 -4.32 -18.66 1.76
C MET A 73 -5.13 -18.90 0.48
N VAL A 74 -4.55 -18.64 -0.71
CA VAL A 74 -5.26 -18.78 -1.97
C VAL A 74 -4.64 -19.91 -2.79
N ASN A 75 -5.47 -20.91 -3.10
CA ASN A 75 -5.07 -21.95 -4.03
C ASN A 75 -5.02 -21.40 -5.46
N VAL A 76 -3.81 -21.16 -5.95
CA VAL A 76 -3.55 -20.69 -7.31
C VAL A 76 -3.41 -21.84 -8.31
N MET A 77 -3.43 -23.11 -7.87
CA MET A 77 -3.34 -24.26 -8.76
C MET A 77 -4.54 -24.32 -9.70
N GLY A 78 -4.28 -24.53 -10.99
CA GLY A 78 -5.31 -24.60 -12.02
C GLY A 78 -5.72 -23.25 -12.61
N TYR A 79 -5.31 -22.12 -12.02
CA TYR A 79 -5.56 -20.79 -12.58
C TYR A 79 -4.48 -20.38 -13.58
N LYS A 80 -4.89 -20.06 -14.80
CA LYS A 80 -3.98 -19.47 -15.79
C LYS A 80 -3.76 -17.99 -15.48
N LYS A 81 -2.74 -17.40 -16.10
CA LYS A 81 -2.47 -15.95 -15.96
C LYS A 81 -3.69 -15.07 -16.30
N SER A 82 -4.48 -15.47 -17.30
CA SER A 82 -5.72 -14.80 -17.69
C SER A 82 -6.80 -14.87 -16.61
N ASP A 83 -6.79 -15.89 -15.77
CA ASP A 83 -7.89 -16.24 -14.85
C ASP A 83 -7.61 -15.72 -13.43
N ARG A 84 -6.47 -15.06 -13.22
CA ARG A 84 -6.04 -14.60 -11.89
C ARG A 84 -6.93 -13.53 -11.28
N TYR A 85 -7.78 -12.88 -12.08
CA TYR A 85 -8.82 -11.98 -11.57
C TYR A 85 -9.95 -12.72 -10.83
N LEU A 86 -10.10 -14.04 -11.05
CA LEU A 86 -11.06 -14.89 -10.35
C LEU A 86 -10.56 -15.33 -8.97
N LEU A 87 -9.27 -15.16 -8.68
CA LEU A 87 -8.70 -15.50 -7.38
C LEU A 87 -9.28 -14.58 -6.31
N ASN A 88 -10.00 -15.15 -5.36
CA ASN A 88 -10.51 -14.43 -4.21
C ASN A 88 -9.48 -14.43 -3.07
N TYR A 89 -8.83 -13.29 -2.87
CA TYR A 89 -7.99 -13.08 -1.69
C TYR A 89 -8.85 -12.55 -0.54
N PRO A 90 -8.83 -13.20 0.65
CA PRO A 90 -9.54 -12.71 1.83
C PRO A 90 -8.77 -11.55 2.50
N ASN A 91 -9.46 -10.82 3.38
CA ASN A 91 -8.78 -9.97 4.36
C ASN A 91 -8.26 -10.87 5.49
N LEU A 92 -6.99 -10.66 5.85
CA LEU A 92 -6.29 -11.37 6.93
C LEU A 92 -5.76 -10.36 7.94
N GLU A 93 -5.33 -10.85 9.10
CA GLU A 93 -4.61 -9.99 10.04
C GLU A 93 -3.29 -9.53 9.42
N SER A 94 -2.55 -10.43 8.77
CA SER A 94 -1.30 -10.10 8.07
C SER A 94 -1.48 -9.24 6.81
N ALA A 95 -2.66 -9.20 6.20
CA ALA A 95 -2.87 -8.47 4.96
C ALA A 95 -4.32 -8.02 4.79
N ILE A 96 -4.55 -6.71 4.79
CA ILE A 96 -5.85 -6.10 4.49
C ILE A 96 -5.83 -5.58 3.06
N ARG A 97 -6.86 -5.92 2.28
CA ARG A 97 -7.02 -5.50 0.89
C ARG A 97 -7.18 -3.98 0.75
N PRO A 98 -6.73 -3.40 -0.37
CA PRO A 98 -6.94 -2.00 -0.65
C PRO A 98 -8.43 -1.68 -0.77
N VAL A 99 -8.82 -0.48 -0.33
CA VAL A 99 -10.20 0.01 -0.44
C VAL A 99 -10.28 0.97 -1.63
N PRO A 100 -11.14 0.69 -2.63
CA PRO A 100 -11.34 1.57 -3.78
C PRO A 100 -11.70 3.00 -3.36
N HIS A 101 -11.43 3.96 -4.24
CA HIS A 101 -11.98 5.31 -4.06
C HIS A 101 -13.51 5.28 -4.12
N CYS A 102 -14.13 6.14 -3.31
CA CYS A 102 -15.58 6.36 -3.28
C CYS A 102 -15.84 7.81 -2.89
N SER A 103 -17.12 8.20 -2.69
CA SER A 103 -17.48 9.54 -2.23
C SER A 103 -16.79 9.93 -0.92
N ASP A 104 -16.63 8.97 -0.01
CA ASP A 104 -16.04 9.19 1.32
C ASP A 104 -14.51 9.10 1.31
N LEU A 105 -13.96 8.49 0.25
CA LEU A 105 -12.52 8.34 0.00
C LEU A 105 -12.19 8.92 -1.39
N PRO A 106 -12.30 10.25 -1.57
CA PRO A 106 -12.03 10.87 -2.85
C PRO A 106 -10.54 10.80 -3.21
N VAL A 107 -10.24 11.04 -4.48
CA VAL A 107 -8.84 11.16 -4.94
C VAL A 107 -8.22 12.41 -4.33
N PRO A 108 -7.06 12.33 -3.66
CA PRO A 108 -6.41 13.50 -3.09
C PRO A 108 -5.98 14.47 -4.20
N ILE A 109 -6.05 15.77 -3.96
CA ILE A 109 -5.50 16.78 -4.88
C ILE A 109 -4.00 16.89 -4.60
N PHE A 110 -3.16 16.78 -5.64
CA PHE A 110 -1.73 17.00 -5.50
C PHE A 110 -1.44 18.49 -5.24
N THR A 111 -0.74 18.77 -4.14
CA THR A 111 -0.28 20.12 -3.80
C THR A 111 1.23 20.21 -3.94
N GLU A 112 1.96 19.42 -3.14
CA GLU A 112 3.41 19.37 -3.14
C GLU A 112 3.92 18.06 -2.53
N PHE A 113 5.19 17.76 -2.76
CA PHE A 113 5.87 16.72 -2.00
C PHE A 113 6.31 17.27 -0.65
N LEU A 114 5.89 16.61 0.44
CA LEU A 114 6.31 16.98 1.78
C LEU A 114 7.84 16.85 1.91
N ASN A 115 8.52 17.94 2.26
CA ASN A 115 9.96 17.97 2.47
C ASN A 115 10.33 17.31 3.80
N THR A 116 11.11 16.23 3.73
CA THR A 116 11.58 15.44 4.87
C THR A 116 12.59 16.16 5.78
N HIS A 117 13.13 17.31 5.36
CA HIS A 117 14.15 18.07 6.11
C HIS A 117 13.61 19.02 7.20
N ARG A 118 12.30 19.11 7.41
CA ARG A 118 11.69 19.97 8.46
C ARG A 118 11.08 19.21 9.64
N ILE A 119 11.40 17.93 9.80
CA ILE A 119 10.93 17.16 10.96
C ILE A 119 12.13 16.57 11.69
N THR A 120 12.87 17.45 12.35
CA THR A 120 13.79 17.08 13.43
C THR A 120 13.24 17.73 14.71
N HIS A 121 12.60 16.91 15.53
CA HIS A 121 12.24 17.13 16.94
C HIS A 121 11.43 18.39 17.31
N MET A 122 10.13 18.22 17.61
CA MET A 122 9.54 18.45 18.94
C MET A 122 8.00 18.31 18.90
N GLY A 123 7.46 17.52 19.83
CA GLY A 123 6.12 17.74 20.38
C GLY A 123 4.97 17.00 19.70
N CYS A 124 4.41 16.02 20.41
CA CYS A 124 2.96 15.83 20.42
C CYS A 124 2.26 17.19 20.56
N ILE A 125 1.26 17.51 19.74
CA ILE A 125 0.00 18.20 20.11
C ILE A 125 -0.80 18.61 18.85
N PHE A 126 -1.95 17.95 18.69
CA PHE A 126 -3.25 18.44 18.19
C PHE A 126 -3.37 19.12 16.81
N VAL A 127 -3.94 18.38 15.85
CA VAL A 127 -5.21 18.81 15.22
C VAL A 127 -6.19 17.65 15.30
N PHE A 128 -6.86 17.52 16.45
CA PHE A 128 -8.13 16.82 16.51
C PHE A 128 -9.19 17.74 15.91
N ARG A 129 -9.75 17.37 14.77
CA ARG A 129 -11.19 17.55 14.55
C ARG A 129 -11.80 16.16 14.54
N TYR A 130 -12.30 15.77 15.70
CA TYR A 130 -13.07 14.56 15.94
C TYR A 130 -14.26 14.49 14.96
N LEU A 131 -14.27 13.45 14.11
CA LEU A 131 -15.48 12.76 13.69
C LEU A 131 -15.27 11.29 14.12
N PRO A 132 -16.24 10.66 14.81
CA PRO A 132 -16.01 9.46 15.59
C PRO A 132 -16.16 8.22 14.73
N ILE A 133 -15.04 7.65 14.26
CA ILE A 133 -14.94 6.23 13.93
C ILE A 133 -13.63 5.69 14.52
N VAL A 134 -13.76 5.30 15.80
CA VAL A 134 -13.10 4.18 16.50
C VAL A 134 -11.76 3.67 15.94
N HIS A 135 -10.69 4.10 16.61
CA HIS A 135 -9.55 3.33 17.12
C HIS A 135 -8.57 2.57 16.20
N ILE A 136 -7.29 2.92 16.44
CA ILE A 136 -6.03 2.20 16.20
C ILE A 136 -5.47 2.34 14.79
N LEU A 137 -4.52 3.26 14.59
CA LEU A 137 -3.41 3.12 13.64
C LEU A 137 -2.24 4.05 14.04
N SER A 138 -1.75 3.96 15.27
CA SER A 138 -0.35 4.28 15.58
C SER A 138 0.41 2.95 15.67
N GLU A 139 1.59 2.88 15.04
CA GLU A 139 2.59 1.80 15.11
C GLU A 139 2.64 0.71 14.01
N PHE A 140 1.82 0.75 12.96
CA PHE A 140 1.91 -0.29 11.93
C PHE A 140 2.74 0.16 10.72
N GLY A 141 3.75 -0.63 10.35
CA GLY A 141 4.58 -0.40 9.17
C GLY A 141 3.78 -0.60 7.88
N TYR A 142 3.72 0.42 7.02
CA TYR A 142 2.90 0.42 5.81
C TYR A 142 3.73 0.24 4.54
N THR A 143 3.41 -0.71 3.66
CA THR A 143 4.05 -0.85 2.34
C THR A 143 3.02 -1.03 1.22
N ILE A 144 3.25 -0.49 0.02
CA ILE A 144 2.31 -0.47 -1.11
C ILE A 144 2.76 -1.30 -2.36
N LEU A 145 2.07 -1.45 -3.52
CA LEU A 145 1.06 -0.59 -4.22
C LEU A 145 0.19 -1.33 -5.28
N CYS A 146 0.36 -2.62 -5.54
CA CYS A 146 -0.58 -3.46 -6.31
C CYS A 146 -0.03 -4.87 -6.26
N GLN A 147 -0.93 -5.84 -6.08
CA GLN A 147 -0.64 -7.18 -6.54
C GLN A 147 -0.94 -7.22 -8.04
N ASP A 148 0.08 -6.97 -8.86
CA ASP A 148 0.16 -7.75 -10.10
C ASP A 148 0.54 -9.18 -9.66
N PRO A 149 -0.15 -10.23 -10.12
CA PRO A 149 0.01 -11.60 -9.63
C PRO A 149 1.35 -12.29 -9.98
N CYS A 150 2.44 -11.54 -10.22
CA CYS A 150 3.74 -12.06 -10.65
C CYS A 150 4.70 -12.44 -9.49
N MET A 151 4.28 -12.43 -8.22
CA MET A 151 5.17 -12.77 -7.09
C MET A 151 5.18 -14.26 -6.69
N ALA A 152 4.46 -15.14 -7.42
CA ALA A 152 4.44 -16.57 -7.11
C ALA A 152 5.61 -17.39 -7.70
N SER A 153 6.68 -16.75 -8.19
CA SER A 153 7.77 -17.46 -8.89
C SER A 153 9.17 -17.18 -8.33
N SER A 154 9.33 -16.97 -7.03
CA SER A 154 10.66 -16.73 -6.43
C SER A 154 10.88 -17.39 -5.07
N PHE A 155 10.22 -18.53 -4.82
CA PHE A 155 10.60 -19.45 -3.74
C PHE A 155 10.55 -20.89 -4.25
N THR A 156 11.38 -21.18 -5.26
CA THR A 156 11.82 -22.54 -5.56
C THR A 156 13.25 -22.44 -6.10
N GLY A 157 14.21 -22.97 -5.34
CA GLY A 157 15.63 -23.08 -5.71
C GLY A 157 16.53 -22.29 -4.78
#